data_AF-A0A956XMQ0-F1
#
_entry.id   AF-A0A956XMQ0-F1
#
_cell.length_a   1.000
_cell.length_b   1.000
_cell.length_c   1.000
_cell.angle_alpha   90.00
_cell.angle_beta   90.00
_cell.angle_gamma   90.00
#
_symmetry.space_group_name_H-M   'P 1'
#
loop_
_entity.id
_entity.type
_entity.pdbx_description
1 polymer ?
#
loop_
_entity_poly.entity_id
_entity_poly.type
_entity_poly.pdbx_seq_one_letter_code
_entity_poly.pdbx_strand_id
1 'polypeptide(L)'
;MFRKIDQSNILARLIQHLSSWLAKNRGLPIVIGIVLLLASTIIQLFGAGNEDATIQVVELLLQNGGIIIALIGILLMEPLGK
;
A
#
# COMPACT_ATOMS: atom_id res chain seq x y z
N MET A 1 -17.85 -19.73 -6.77
CA MET A 1 -16.63 -20.17 -6.06
C MET A 1 -16.26 -19.32 -4.83
N PHE A 2 -17.02 -18.27 -4.47
CA PHE A 2 -16.66 -17.34 -3.37
C PHE A 2 -17.09 -17.75 -1.95
N ARG A 3 -17.89 -18.82 -1.79
CA ARG A 3 -18.43 -19.24 -0.48
C ARG A 3 -17.40 -19.67 0.57
N LYS A 4 -16.18 -20.03 0.17
CA LYS A 4 -15.13 -20.48 1.12
C LYS A 4 -14.34 -19.33 1.76
N ILE A 5 -14.21 -18.18 1.09
CA ILE A 5 -13.55 -17.00 1.67
C ILE A 5 -14.45 -16.37 2.75
N ASP A 6 -15.76 -16.40 2.49
CA ASP A 6 -16.82 -15.85 3.34
C ASP A 6 -16.96 -16.57 4.70
N GLN A 7 -16.46 -17.80 4.83
CA GLN A 7 -16.51 -18.56 6.10
C GLN A 7 -15.42 -18.17 7.10
N SER A 8 -14.40 -17.45 6.67
CA SER A 8 -13.34 -17.01 7.57
C SER A 8 -13.76 -15.72 8.28
N ASN A 9 -14.52 -15.86 9.37
CA ASN A 9 -14.90 -14.75 10.27
C ASN A 9 -13.70 -13.86 10.65
N ILE A 10 -12.49 -14.43 10.69
CA ILE A 10 -11.25 -13.70 10.96
C ILE A 10 -10.90 -12.76 9.81
N LEU A 11 -10.89 -13.23 8.56
CA LEU A 11 -10.53 -12.42 7.40
C LEU A 11 -11.57 -11.33 7.14
N ALA A 12 -12.86 -11.66 7.29
CA ALA A 12 -13.95 -10.70 7.19
C ALA A 12 -13.79 -9.57 8.22
N ARG A 13 -13.51 -9.93 9.49
CA ARG A 13 -13.24 -8.93 10.54
C ARG A 13 -11.99 -8.11 10.26
N LEU A 14 -10.94 -8.71 9.70
CA LEU A 14 -9.67 -8.03 9.38
C LEU A 14 -9.88 -6.99 8.27
N ILE A 15 -10.57 -7.37 7.19
CA ILE A 15 -10.94 -6.46 6.11
C ILE A 15 -11.85 -5.35 6.62
N GLN A 16 -12.81 -5.66 7.49
CA GLN A 16 -13.72 -4.65 8.05
C GLN A 16 -12.99 -3.64 8.96
N HIS A 17 -12.01 -4.10 9.75
CA HIS A 17 -11.15 -3.21 10.54
C HIS A 17 -10.25 -2.35 9.65
N LEU A 18 -9.62 -2.95 8.62
CA LEU A 18 -8.80 -2.22 7.68
C LEU A 18 -9.60 -1.15 6.94
N SER A 19 -10.78 -1.50 6.41
CA SER A 19 -11.65 -0.56 5.71
C SER A 19 -12.15 0.57 6.61
N SER A 20 -12.57 0.27 7.84
CA SER A 20 -13.02 1.31 8.78
C SER A 20 -11.88 2.23 9.22
N TRP A 21 -10.68 1.70 9.41
CA TRP A 21 -9.49 2.49 9.72
C TRP A 21 -9.06 3.37 8.54
N LEU A 22 -9.02 2.83 7.31
CA LEU A 22 -8.72 3.60 6.10
C LEU A 22 -9.78 4.70 5.85
N ALA A 23 -11.05 4.41 6.06
CA ALA A 23 -12.14 5.38 5.88
C ALA A 23 -12.11 6.51 6.92
N LYS A 24 -11.60 6.24 8.13
CA LYS A 24 -11.42 7.24 9.20
C LYS A 24 -10.19 8.12 8.95
N ASN A 25 -9.15 7.57 8.33
CA ASN A 25 -7.86 8.23 8.09
C ASN A 25 -7.59 8.40 6.58
N ARG A 26 -8.54 8.96 5.83
CA ARG A 26 -8.53 8.98 4.34
C ARG A 26 -7.25 9.51 3.71
N GLY A 27 -6.55 10.46 4.34
CA GLY A 27 -5.28 11.01 3.84
C GLY A 27 -4.04 10.18 4.20
N LEU A 28 -4.14 9.27 5.15
CA LEU A 28 -2.99 8.55 5.71
C LEU A 28 -2.39 7.51 4.73
N PRO A 29 -3.18 6.76 3.92
CA PRO A 29 -2.61 5.90 2.89
C PRO A 29 -1.82 6.70 1.86
N ILE A 30 -2.25 7.91 1.48
CA ILE A 30 -1.47 8.76 0.55
C ILE A 30 -0.09 9.06 1.14
N VAL A 31 -0.04 9.50 2.40
CA VAL A 31 1.22 9.82 3.09
C VAL A 31 2.12 8.59 3.18
N ILE A 32 1.59 7.42 3.54
CA ILE A 32 2.36 6.17 3.59
C ILE A 32 2.93 5.84 2.21
N GLY A 33 2.11 5.94 1.16
CA GLY A 33 2.56 5.67 -0.21
C GLY A 33 3.67 6.60 -0.66
N ILE A 34 3.58 7.90 -0.35
CA ILE A 34 4.63 8.89 -0.64
C ILE A 34 5.92 8.55 0.12
N VAL A 35 5.83 8.21 1.41
CA VAL A 35 7.01 7.85 2.21
C VAL A 35 7.71 6.60 1.65
N LEU A 36 6.95 5.59 1.24
CA LEU A 36 7.50 4.38 0.62
C LEU A 36 8.19 4.69 -0.71
N LEU A 37 7.60 5.55 -1.54
CA LEU A 37 8.21 6.01 -2.78
C LEU A 37 9.52 6.73 -2.52
N LEU A 38 9.57 7.67 -1.56
CA LEU A 38 10.79 8.38 -1.20
C LEU A 38 11.88 7.42 -0.69
N ALA A 39 11.51 6.48 0.18
CA ALA A 39 12.43 5.45 0.66
C ALA A 39 12.97 4.60 -0.49
N SER A 40 12.11 4.21 -1.44
CA SER A 40 12.54 3.48 -2.65
C SER A 40 13.52 4.28 -3.48
N THR A 41 13.26 5.57 -3.71
CA THR A 41 14.16 6.45 -4.45
C THR A 41 15.52 6.59 -3.76
N ILE A 42 15.53 6.69 -2.43
CA ILE A 42 16.76 6.74 -1.64
C ILE A 42 17.56 5.44 -1.82
N ILE A 43 16.91 4.29 -1.69
CA ILE A 43 17.53 2.97 -1.88
C ILE A 43 18.09 2.85 -3.30
N GLN A 44 17.32 3.26 -4.31
CA GLN A 44 17.75 3.26 -5.72
C GLN A 44 18.98 4.15 -5.94
N LEU A 45 19.03 5.33 -5.30
CA LEU A 45 20.14 6.27 -5.44
C LEU A 45 21.45 5.71 -4.85
N PHE A 46 21.37 5.06 -3.69
CA PHE A 46 22.53 4.45 -3.02
C PHE A 46 22.87 3.06 -3.57
N GLY A 47 21.90 2.37 -4.17
CA GLY A 47 22.07 1.09 -4.84
C GLY A 47 22.47 1.21 -6.32
N ALA A 48 22.48 2.43 -6.89
CA ALA A 48 22.87 2.68 -8.27
C ALA A 48 24.34 2.29 -8.49
N GLY A 49 24.54 1.08 -9.03
CA GLY A 49 25.87 0.48 -9.25
C GLY A 49 26.09 -0.84 -8.52
N ASN A 50 25.17 -1.25 -7.63
CA ASN A 50 25.16 -2.59 -7.04
C ASN A 50 24.30 -3.54 -7.89
N GLU A 51 24.88 -4.65 -8.32
CA GLU A 51 24.19 -5.73 -9.04
C GLU A 51 23.46 -6.71 -8.09
N ASP A 52 23.28 -6.33 -6.82
CA ASP A 52 22.65 -7.19 -5.83
C ASP A 52 21.14 -7.34 -6.12
N ALA A 53 20.76 -8.54 -6.56
CA ALA A 53 19.40 -8.91 -6.87
C ALA A 53 18.43 -8.69 -5.69
N THR A 54 18.91 -8.77 -4.46
CA THR A 54 18.08 -8.58 -3.26
C THR A 54 17.61 -7.13 -3.15
N ILE A 55 18.51 -6.18 -3.39
CA ILE A 55 18.22 -4.75 -3.32
C ILE A 55 17.22 -4.38 -4.42
N GLN A 56 17.40 -4.91 -5.63
CA GLN A 56 16.49 -4.67 -6.75
C GLN A 56 15.07 -5.17 -6.47
N VAL A 57 14.92 -6.34 -5.85
CA VAL A 57 13.59 -6.87 -5.48
C VAL A 57 12.94 -6.02 -4.40
N VAL A 58 13.70 -5.63 -3.37
CA VAL A 58 13.19 -4.77 -2.29
C VAL A 58 12.74 -3.42 -2.84
N GLU A 59 13.54 -2.80 -3.71
CA GLU A 59 13.23 -1.55 -4.38
C GLU A 59 11.95 -1.67 -5.22
N LEU A 60 11.83 -2.73 -6.04
CA LEU A 60 10.64 -2.99 -6.84
C LEU A 60 9.37 -3.10 -5.97
N LEU A 61 9.46 -3.79 -4.83
CA LEU A 61 8.34 -3.96 -3.92
C LEU A 61 7.97 -2.65 -3.20
N LEU A 62 8.97 -1.90 -2.73
CA LEU A 62 8.75 -0.59 -2.09
C LEU A 62 8.11 0.39 -3.06
N GLN A 63 8.61 0.46 -4.31
CA GLN A 63 8.09 1.38 -5.31
C GLN A 63 6.66 1.03 -5.69
N ASN A 64 6.40 -0.22 -6.13
CA ASN A 64 5.07 -0.62 -6.55
C ASN A 64 4.08 -0.64 -5.39
N GLY A 65 4.50 -1.11 -4.22
CA GLY A 65 3.68 -1.07 -3.00
C GLY A 65 3.32 0.36 -2.61
N GLY A 66 4.29 1.28 -2.65
CA GLY A 66 4.08 2.71 -2.39
C GLY A 66 3.08 3.33 -3.37
N ILE A 67 3.21 3.05 -4.67
CA ILE A 67 2.27 3.53 -5.70
C ILE A 67 0.85 3.02 -5.42
N ILE A 68 0.68 1.71 -5.20
CA ILE A 68 -0.64 1.12 -4.95
C ILE A 68 -1.29 1.75 -3.71
N ILE A 69 -0.54 1.89 -2.62
CA ILE A 69 -1.03 2.47 -1.37
C ILE A 69 -1.40 3.96 -1.58
N ALA A 70 -0.59 4.72 -2.32
CA ALA A 70 -0.89 6.11 -2.65
C ALA A 70 -2.18 6.23 -3.47
N LEU A 71 -2.35 5.38 -4.49
CA LEU A 71 -3.54 5.34 -5.34
C LEU A 71 -4.79 4.97 -4.54
N ILE A 72 -4.71 3.99 -3.64
CA ILE A 72 -5.80 3.64 -2.71
C ILE A 72 -6.15 4.86 -1.85
N GLY A 73 -5.16 5.57 -1.34
CA GLY A 73 -5.38 6.79 -0.58
C GLY A 73 -6.12 7.87 -1.38
N ILE A 74 -5.70 8.10 -2.63
CA ILE A 74 -6.34 9.06 -3.53
C ILE A 74 -7.80 8.67 -3.77
N LEU A 75 -8.06 7.39 -4.09
CA LEU A 75 -9.41 6.86 -4.29
C LEU A 75 -10.32 7.03 -3.06
N LEU A 76 -9.75 6.95 -1.86
CA LEU A 76 -10.50 7.16 -0.62
C LEU A 76 -10.68 8.63 -0.24
N MET A 77 -9.89 9.51 -0.84
CA MET A 77 -9.97 10.94 -0.61
C MET A 77 -11.16 11.57 -1.36
N GLU A 78 -11.58 10.97 -2.46
CA GLU A 78 -12.85 11.30 -3.10
C GLU A 78 -14.01 10.99 -2.14
N PRO A 79 -14.88 11.97 -1.84
CA PRO A 79 -16.06 11.71 -1.05
C PRO A 79 -16.97 10.75 -1.82
N LEU A 80 -17.22 9.57 -1.25
CA LEU A 80 -18.20 8.57 -1.73
C LEU A 80 -19.67 9.06 -1.75
N GLY A 81 -19.90 10.38 -1.79
CA GLY A 81 -21.22 10.98 -1.77
C GLY A 81 -21.17 12.45 -1.35
N LYS A 82 -20.95 13.31 -2.34
CA LYS A 82 -21.78 14.48 -2.63
C LYS A 82 -21.82 14.67 -4.15
#